data_AF-A0A3N7GW61-F1
#
_entry.id   AF-A0A3N7GW61-F1
#
_cell.length_a   1.000
_cell.length_b   1.000
_cell.length_c   1.000
_cell.angle_alpha   90.00
_cell.angle_beta   90.00
_cell.angle_gamma   90.00
#
_symmetry.space_group_name_H-M   'P 1'
#
loop_
_entity.id
_entity.type
_entity.pdbx_description
1 polymer ?
#
loop_
_entity_poly.entity_id
_entity_poly.type
_entity_poly.pdbx_seq_one_letter_code
_entity_poly.pdbx_strand_id
1 'polypeptide(L)'
;DFDKFIATIRFSFNKVEDLNTIANKLFTEMKITPSNQSSYAYNKGGRTFSRTYVYEPKAKAEFEKLKDADKEVFNSATYTSIYRFDQPVLSQSNASAKLAASKKAVMMQSPILDLITGKRNMTNQIKLAN
;
A
#
# COMPACT_ATOMS: atom_id res chain seq x y z
N ASP A 1 16.87 -8.39 -2.54
CA ASP A 1 17.32 -7.21 -3.27
C ASP A 1 16.20 -6.17 -3.20
N PHE A 2 16.48 -5.03 -2.58
CA PHE A 2 15.57 -3.89 -2.39
C PHE A 2 16.21 -2.62 -3.01
N ASP A 3 17.08 -2.80 -4.03
CA ASP A 3 17.99 -1.75 -4.48
C ASP A 3 17.54 -1.08 -5.79
N LYS A 4 16.45 -1.57 -6.40
CA LYS A 4 15.87 -1.03 -7.65
C LYS A 4 14.40 -0.63 -7.47
N PHE A 5 14.19 0.56 -6.91
CA PHE A 5 12.85 1.16 -6.80
C PHE A 5 12.80 2.49 -7.57
N ILE A 6 11.74 2.68 -8.35
CA ILE A 6 11.44 3.96 -9.02
C ILE A 6 11.18 5.05 -7.96
N ALA A 7 10.57 4.67 -6.83
CA ALA A 7 10.38 5.53 -5.67
C ALA A 7 10.33 4.69 -4.38
N THR A 8 10.91 5.22 -3.30
CA THR A 8 10.81 4.62 -1.96
C THR A 8 10.28 5.65 -0.98
N ILE A 9 9.17 5.32 -0.33
CA ILE A 9 8.60 6.13 0.75
C ILE A 9 8.73 5.31 2.05
N ARG A 10 9.45 5.85 3.04
CA ARG A 10 9.61 5.26 4.37
C ARG A 10 9.17 6.26 5.42
N PHE A 11 8.38 5.81 6.37
CA PHE A 11 7.89 6.61 7.49
C PHE A 11 7.83 5.74 8.74
N SER A 12 8.04 6.40 9.88
CA SER A 12 7.78 5.87 11.22
C SER A 12 6.80 6.82 11.90
N PHE A 13 5.76 6.29 12.52
CA PHE A 13 4.68 7.09 13.09
C PHE A 13 4.14 6.41 14.34
N ASN A 14 3.64 7.22 15.27
CA ASN A 14 3.03 6.73 16.51
C ASN A 14 1.51 6.62 16.39
N LYS A 15 0.91 7.31 15.41
CA LYS A 15 -0.53 7.37 15.15
C LYS A 15 -0.80 7.03 13.69
N VAL A 16 -1.68 6.07 13.44
CA VAL A 16 -1.99 5.63 12.06
C VAL A 16 -2.67 6.74 11.27
N GLU A 17 -3.33 7.67 11.94
CA GLU A 17 -3.93 8.86 11.35
C GLU A 17 -2.90 9.74 10.62
N ASP A 18 -1.63 9.74 11.08
CA ASP A 18 -0.54 10.47 10.44
C ASP A 18 -0.26 9.92 9.03
N LEU A 19 -0.50 8.63 8.78
CA LEU A 19 -0.37 8.05 7.44
C LEU A 19 -1.37 8.63 6.44
N ASN A 20 -2.62 8.79 6.87
CA ASN A 20 -3.66 9.37 6.03
C ASN A 20 -3.34 10.83 5.73
N THR A 21 -2.86 11.58 6.73
CA THR A 21 -2.43 12.98 6.57
C THR A 21 -1.27 13.11 5.57
N ILE A 22 -0.24 12.26 5.69
CA ILE A 22 0.90 12.26 4.77
C ILE A 22 0.46 11.89 3.34
N ALA A 23 -0.40 10.87 3.19
CA ALA A 23 -0.92 10.50 1.88
C ALA A 23 -1.68 11.66 1.22
N ASN A 24 -2.57 12.33 1.97
CA ASN A 24 -3.31 13.49 1.48
C ASN A 24 -2.38 14.64 1.10
N LYS A 25 -1.39 14.96 1.95
CA LYS A 25 -0.40 16.00 1.65
C LYS A 25 0.37 15.68 0.37
N LEU A 26 0.82 14.43 0.20
CA LEU A 26 1.52 14.00 -1.00
C LEU A 26 0.65 14.20 -2.25
N PHE A 27 -0.63 13.85 -2.21
CA PHE A 27 -1.56 14.09 -3.32
C PHE A 27 -1.71 15.57 -3.63
N THR A 28 -1.84 16.42 -2.61
CA THR A 28 -1.91 17.88 -2.78
C THR A 28 -0.65 18.44 -3.44
N GLU A 29 0.54 18.06 -2.96
CA GLU A 29 1.83 18.51 -3.52
C GLU A 29 2.01 18.05 -4.98
N MET A 30 1.58 16.82 -5.29
CA MET A 30 1.60 16.28 -6.65
C MET A 30 0.46 16.82 -7.54
N LYS A 31 -0.43 17.66 -7.00
CA LYS A 31 -1.64 18.17 -7.68
C LYS A 31 -2.53 17.05 -8.23
N ILE A 32 -2.61 15.95 -7.49
CA ILE A 32 -3.48 14.81 -7.79
C ILE A 32 -4.70 14.90 -6.89
N THR A 33 -5.89 14.82 -7.48
CA THR A 33 -7.14 14.67 -6.74
C THR A 33 -7.60 13.21 -6.86
N PRO A 34 -7.22 12.34 -5.90
CA PRO A 34 -7.68 10.96 -5.90
C PRO A 34 -9.21 10.94 -5.82
N SER A 35 -9.83 10.08 -6.61
CA SER A 35 -11.25 9.76 -6.49
C SER A 35 -11.50 8.59 -5.53
N ASN A 36 -10.46 7.83 -5.20
CA ASN A 36 -10.52 6.73 -4.26
C ASN A 36 -10.47 7.19 -2.78
N GLN A 37 -11.00 6.36 -1.90
CA GLN A 37 -11.02 6.59 -0.45
C GLN A 37 -10.14 5.57 0.29
N SER A 38 -8.99 5.23 -0.29
CA SER A 38 -8.02 4.34 0.37
C SER A 38 -7.56 4.97 1.69
N SER A 39 -7.48 4.18 2.75
CA SER A 39 -7.21 4.71 4.10
C SER A 39 -6.55 3.68 5.02
N TYR A 40 -6.00 4.19 6.11
CA TYR A 40 -5.39 3.42 7.19
C TYR A 40 -6.12 3.68 8.50
N ALA A 41 -6.26 2.66 9.35
CA ALA A 41 -6.85 2.78 10.67
C ALA A 41 -6.18 1.84 11.68
N TYR A 42 -6.23 2.19 12.96
CA TYR A 42 -5.85 1.30 14.05
C TYR A 42 -6.92 1.25 15.13
N ASN A 43 -7.50 0.07 15.34
CA ASN A 43 -8.39 -0.18 16.47
C ASN A 43 -7.55 -0.59 17.68
N LYS A 44 -7.41 0.30 18.67
CA LYS A 44 -6.63 0.05 19.89
C LYS A 44 -7.19 -1.09 20.73
N GLY A 45 -8.52 -1.12 20.97
CA GLY A 45 -9.16 -2.17 21.77
C GLY A 45 -9.08 -3.54 21.11
N GLY A 46 -9.16 -3.55 19.77
CA GLY A 46 -8.98 -4.74 18.95
C GLY A 46 -7.53 -5.08 18.61
N ARG A 47 -6.54 -4.21 18.90
CA ARG A 47 -5.14 -4.34 18.42
C ARG A 47 -5.07 -4.71 16.93
N THR A 48 -5.90 -4.07 16.11
CA THR A 48 -6.02 -4.37 14.68
C THR A 48 -5.61 -3.16 13.86
N PHE A 49 -4.59 -3.34 13.04
CA PHE A 49 -4.25 -2.41 11.97
C PHE A 49 -5.04 -2.77 10.72
N SER A 50 -5.62 -1.77 10.07
CA SER A 50 -6.39 -1.95 8.84
C SER A 50 -5.86 -1.02 7.76
N ARG A 51 -5.59 -1.60 6.58
CA ARG A 51 -5.50 -0.87 5.32
C ARG A 51 -6.76 -1.16 4.51
N THR A 52 -7.51 -0.11 4.20
CA THR A 52 -8.60 -0.17 3.24
C THR A 52 -8.07 0.32 1.89
N TYR A 53 -8.16 -0.53 0.87
CA TYR A 53 -7.80 -0.18 -0.49
C TYR A 53 -9.06 0.01 -1.33
N VAL A 54 -9.11 1.13 -2.04
CA VAL A 54 -10.13 1.45 -3.04
C VAL A 54 -9.41 1.69 -4.36
N TYR A 55 -9.86 1.01 -5.42
CA TYR A 55 -9.32 1.18 -6.76
C TYR A 55 -9.49 2.63 -7.26
N GLU A 56 -8.45 3.17 -7.91
CA GLU A 56 -8.46 4.51 -8.51
C GLU A 56 -8.66 4.40 -10.03
N PRO A 57 -9.88 4.62 -10.55
CA PRO A 57 -10.15 4.48 -11.98
C PRO A 57 -9.37 5.48 -12.84
N LYS A 58 -9.02 6.67 -12.31
CA LYS A 58 -8.23 7.65 -13.06
C LYS A 58 -6.82 7.15 -13.38
N ALA A 59 -6.26 6.24 -12.57
CA ALA A 59 -4.92 5.72 -12.79
C ALA A 59 -4.81 4.99 -14.14
N LYS A 60 -5.84 4.21 -14.52
CA LYS A 60 -5.91 3.55 -15.83
C LYS A 60 -5.97 4.57 -16.97
N ALA A 61 -6.83 5.57 -16.84
CA ALA A 61 -7.01 6.59 -17.87
C ALA A 61 -5.72 7.41 -18.09
N GLU A 62 -4.98 7.75 -17.04
CA GLU A 62 -3.69 8.43 -17.17
C GLU A 62 -2.61 7.51 -17.74
N PHE A 63 -2.59 6.23 -17.36
CA PHE A 63 -1.67 5.24 -17.94
C PHE A 63 -1.88 5.05 -19.45
N GLU A 64 -3.12 5.04 -19.92
CA GLU A 64 -3.44 4.86 -21.34
C GLU A 64 -2.94 6.02 -22.22
N LYS A 65 -2.82 7.23 -21.66
CA LYS A 65 -2.29 8.42 -22.35
C LYS A 65 -0.77 8.39 -22.56
N LEU A 66 -0.05 7.50 -21.87
CA LEU A 66 1.39 7.37 -22.01
C LEU A 66 1.77 6.79 -23.37
N LYS A 67 2.99 7.11 -23.84
CA LYS A 67 3.57 6.47 -25.02
C LYS A 67 3.93 5.02 -24.70
N ASP A 68 3.99 4.17 -25.72
CA ASP A 68 4.26 2.73 -25.53
C ASP A 68 5.61 2.47 -24.85
N ALA A 69 6.64 3.25 -25.18
CA ALA A 69 7.94 3.19 -24.52
C ALA A 69 7.85 3.48 -23.01
N ASP A 70 7.00 4.43 -22.59
CA ASP A 70 6.81 4.76 -21.18
C ASP A 70 5.98 3.70 -20.46
N LYS A 71 5.00 3.10 -21.17
CA LYS A 71 4.19 1.98 -20.64
C LYS A 71 5.05 0.76 -20.36
N GLU A 72 6.08 0.50 -21.17
CA GLU A 72 6.95 -0.66 -21.03
C GLU A 72 7.65 -0.73 -19.68
N VAL A 73 8.01 0.42 -19.10
CA VAL A 73 8.62 0.53 -17.76
C VAL A 73 7.73 -0.11 -16.67
N PHE A 74 6.41 -0.09 -16.86
CA PHE A 74 5.46 -0.63 -15.90
C PHE A 74 5.33 -2.17 -15.96
N ASN A 75 5.77 -2.81 -17.05
CA ASN A 75 5.62 -4.26 -17.24
C ASN A 75 6.38 -5.07 -16.19
N SER A 76 7.56 -4.61 -15.78
CA SER A 76 8.36 -5.22 -14.71
C SER A 76 8.22 -4.51 -13.36
N ALA A 77 7.51 -3.38 -13.31
CA ALA A 77 7.41 -2.58 -12.10
C ALA A 77 6.49 -3.23 -11.07
N THR A 78 6.96 -3.25 -9.82
CA THR A 78 6.28 -3.91 -8.72
C THR A 78 6.03 -2.94 -7.59
N TYR A 79 4.78 -2.88 -7.12
CA TYR A 79 4.42 -2.20 -5.89
C TYR A 79 4.69 -3.12 -4.71
N THR A 80 5.47 -2.63 -3.73
CA THR A 80 5.77 -3.34 -2.49
C THR A 80 5.38 -2.49 -1.29
N SER A 81 4.62 -3.06 -0.38
CA SER A 81 4.24 -2.44 0.90
C SER A 81 4.70 -3.33 2.04
N ILE A 82 5.36 -2.75 3.04
CA ILE A 82 5.85 -3.47 4.22
C ILE A 82 5.40 -2.70 5.46
N TYR A 83 4.56 -3.34 6.27
CA TYR A 83 4.18 -2.85 7.60
C TYR A 83 5.02 -3.57 8.65
N ARG A 84 5.61 -2.81 9.57
CA ARG A 84 6.40 -3.33 10.70
C ARG A 84 5.71 -2.96 12.00
N PHE A 85 5.71 -3.90 12.93
CA PHE A 85 5.01 -3.78 14.20
C PHE A 85 5.94 -4.17 15.34
N ASP A 86 5.82 -3.47 16.47
CA ASP A 86 6.57 -3.83 17.68
C ASP A 86 6.06 -5.15 18.28
N GLN A 87 4.74 -5.38 18.17
CA GLN A 87 4.09 -6.60 18.61
C GLN A 87 4.02 -7.65 17.48
N PRO A 88 4.14 -8.95 17.81
CA PRO A 88 3.93 -10.01 16.84
C PRO A 88 2.56 -9.95 16.17
N VAL A 89 2.51 -10.30 14.89
CA VAL A 89 1.30 -10.47 14.10
C VAL A 89 0.73 -11.86 14.36
N LEU A 90 -0.55 -11.90 14.74
CA LEU A 90 -1.31 -13.13 14.96
C LEU A 90 -1.99 -13.62 13.69
N SER A 91 -2.61 -12.70 12.95
CA SER A 91 -3.31 -13.03 11.72
C SER A 91 -3.38 -11.84 10.77
N GLN A 92 -3.66 -12.14 9.51
CA GLN A 92 -3.87 -11.18 8.43
C GLN A 92 -5.06 -11.62 7.58
N SER A 93 -5.85 -10.68 7.06
CA SER A 93 -7.02 -11.01 6.24
C SER A 93 -6.68 -11.25 4.76
N ASN A 94 -5.57 -10.70 4.27
CA ASN A 94 -5.19 -10.82 2.87
C ASN A 94 -4.25 -12.01 2.64
N ALA A 95 -4.70 -13.01 1.89
CA ALA A 95 -3.93 -14.22 1.61
C ALA A 95 -2.67 -13.98 0.74
N SER A 96 -2.64 -12.89 -0.02
CA SER A 96 -1.45 -12.52 -0.82
C SER A 96 -0.35 -11.85 0.00
N ALA A 97 -0.64 -11.46 1.25
CA ALA A 97 0.35 -10.89 2.14
C ALA A 97 1.28 -11.98 2.68
N LYS A 98 2.54 -11.63 2.90
CA LYS A 98 3.58 -12.52 3.44
C LYS A 98 3.99 -12.04 4.83
N LEU A 99 3.95 -12.93 5.80
CA LEU A 99 4.42 -12.67 7.16
C LEU A 99 5.92 -13.00 7.26
N ALA A 100 6.71 -12.08 7.80
CA ALA A 100 8.13 -12.31 8.06
C ALA A 100 8.32 -13.38 9.15
N ALA A 101 9.45 -14.10 9.12
CA ALA A 101 9.77 -15.14 10.11
C ALA A 101 9.77 -14.63 11.56
N SER A 102 10.15 -13.36 11.78
CA SER A 102 10.10 -12.69 13.09
C SER A 102 8.67 -12.44 13.60
N LYS A 103 7.66 -12.65 12.76
CA LYS A 103 6.25 -12.28 12.96
C LYS A 103 6.00 -10.79 13.19
N LYS A 104 6.99 -9.92 12.96
CA LYS A 104 6.89 -8.46 13.21
C LYS A 104 6.76 -7.62 11.95
N ALA A 105 6.60 -8.24 10.78
CA ALA A 105 6.41 -7.52 9.54
C ALA A 105 5.51 -8.27 8.57
N VAL A 106 4.61 -7.53 7.91
CA VAL A 106 3.74 -8.05 6.84
C VAL A 106 4.10 -7.32 5.55
N MET A 107 4.43 -8.08 4.52
CA MET A 107 4.71 -7.58 3.18
C MET A 107 3.55 -7.90 2.25
N MET A 108 3.15 -6.94 1.43
CA MET A 108 2.31 -7.17 0.26
C MET A 108 3.02 -6.71 -1.00
N GLN A 109 2.86 -7.48 -2.07
CA GLN A 109 3.50 -7.20 -3.34
C GLN A 109 2.53 -7.46 -4.49
N SER A 110 2.53 -6.57 -5.47
CA SER A 110 1.68 -6.68 -6.66
C SER A 110 2.37 -6.05 -7.86
N PRO A 111 2.24 -6.60 -9.08
CA PRO A 111 2.53 -5.84 -10.29
C PRO A 111 1.78 -4.51 -10.24
N ILE A 112 2.44 -3.42 -10.59
CA ILE A 112 1.80 -2.09 -10.54
C ILE A 112 0.64 -2.01 -11.53
N LEU A 113 0.75 -2.68 -12.68
CA LEU A 113 -0.30 -2.74 -13.71
C LEU A 113 -1.58 -3.39 -13.20
N ASP A 114 -1.49 -4.38 -12.31
CA ASP A 114 -2.67 -4.98 -11.70
C ASP A 114 -3.41 -3.98 -10.79
N LEU A 115 -2.68 -3.06 -10.14
CA LEU A 115 -3.28 -2.00 -9.33
C LEU A 115 -3.87 -0.89 -10.21
N ILE A 116 -3.17 -0.51 -11.29
CA ILE A 116 -3.62 0.47 -12.28
C ILE A 116 -4.90 0.00 -12.99
N THR A 117 -5.02 -1.31 -13.24
CA THR A 117 -6.19 -1.90 -13.93
C THR A 117 -7.25 -2.45 -13.00
N GLY A 118 -7.07 -2.32 -11.68
CA GLY A 118 -8.06 -2.75 -10.68
C GLY A 118 -8.19 -4.27 -10.50
N LYS A 119 -7.23 -5.06 -11.00
CA LYS A 119 -7.22 -6.52 -10.91
C LYS A 119 -6.80 -7.05 -9.54
N ARG A 120 -6.18 -6.22 -8.69
CA ARG A 120 -5.69 -6.60 -7.36
C ARG A 120 -6.27 -5.71 -6.28
N ASN A 121 -6.56 -6.33 -5.14
CA ASN A 121 -7.03 -5.65 -3.94
C ASN A 121 -5.96 -5.74 -2.85
N MET A 122 -5.57 -4.58 -2.32
CA MET A 122 -4.53 -4.48 -1.29
C MET A 122 -5.08 -4.33 0.13
N THR A 123 -6.40 -4.45 0.32
CA THR A 123 -7.06 -4.38 1.62
C THR A 123 -6.52 -5.47 2.53
N ASN A 124 -6.14 -5.11 3.76
CA ASN A 124 -5.63 -6.06 4.73
C ASN A 124 -5.94 -5.60 6.15
N GLN A 125 -6.40 -6.53 6.98
CA GLN A 125 -6.55 -6.35 8.43
C GLN A 125 -5.53 -7.23 9.12
N ILE A 126 -4.72 -6.64 9.98
CA ILE A 126 -3.60 -7.29 10.66
C ILE A 126 -3.87 -7.23 12.17
N LYS A 127 -4.06 -8.40 12.77
CA LYS A 127 -4.27 -8.56 14.21
C LYS A 127 -2.93 -8.72 14.91
N LEU A 128 -2.68 -7.92 15.93
CA LEU A 128 -1.45 -7.97 16.72
C LEU A 128 -1.66 -8.70 18.05
N ALA A 129 -0.57 -9.27 18.56
CA ALA A 129 -0.50 -9.91 19.86
C ALA A 129 -0.63 -8.89 20.99
N ASN A 130 -0.88 -9.41 22.19
CA ASN A 130 -1.09 -8.61 23.39
C ASN A 130 0.18 -7.96 23.91
#